data_AF-A0A972XJR5-F1
#
_entry.id   AF-A0A972XJR5-F1
#
_cell.length_a   1.000
_cell.length_b   1.000
_cell.length_c   1.000
_cell.angle_alpha   90.00
_cell.angle_beta   90.00
_cell.angle_gamma   90.00
#
_symmetry.space_group_name_H-M   'P 1'
#
loop_
_entity.id
_entity.type
_entity.pdbx_description
1 polymer ?
#
loop_
_entity_poly.entity_id
_entity_poly.type
_entity_poly.pdbx_seq_one_letter_code
_entity_poly.pdbx_strand_id
1 'polypeptide(L)'
;IPLIYIAAITLVSRGEVHGGTPKTLLFALFLFLIVHVCQIYFAYKFGHLYLALPFIATHFYLIFNKLYVALKNPIGPNIGKTVKTGVLTLILMNAAWVSLSGQWEMAIFVVLLLPVSIQLGKKFAVT
;
A
#
# COMPACT_ATOMS: atom_id res chain seq x y z
N ILE A 1 -7.48 9.16 6.16
CA ILE A 1 -6.83 7.83 6.02
C ILE A 1 -5.75 7.81 4.94
N PRO A 2 -5.98 8.28 3.70
CA PRO A 2 -4.93 8.34 2.68
C PRO A 2 -3.67 9.09 3.14
N LEU A 3 -3.83 10.20 3.86
CA LEU A 3 -2.70 10.94 4.44
C LEU A 3 -1.84 10.09 5.40
N ILE A 4 -2.46 9.23 6.21
CA ILE A 4 -1.74 8.32 7.12
C ILE A 4 -0.92 7.31 6.32
N TYR A 5 -1.50 6.80 5.24
CA TYR A 5 -0.81 5.86 4.35
C TYR A 5 0.41 6.52 3.68
N ILE A 6 0.24 7.74 3.14
CA ILE A 6 1.35 8.49 2.55
C ILE A 6 2.41 8.82 3.61
N ALA A 7 2.01 9.21 4.82
CA ALA A 7 2.96 9.43 5.92
C ALA A 7 3.75 8.16 6.27
N ALA A 8 3.11 6.99 6.26
CA ALA A 8 3.78 5.71 6.45
C ALA A 8 4.81 5.44 5.35
N ILE A 9 4.45 5.65 4.07
CA ILE A 9 5.40 5.50 2.95
C ILE A 9 6.56 6.49 3.06
N THR A 10 6.28 7.77 3.33
CA THR A 10 7.31 8.80 3.50
C THR A 10 8.26 8.49 4.66
N LEU A 11 7.75 7.88 5.72
CA LEU A 11 8.58 7.43 6.83
C LEU A 11 9.52 6.29 6.41
N VAL A 12 9.02 5.33 5.63
CA VAL A 12 9.80 4.22 5.08
C VAL A 12 10.86 4.74 4.09
N SER A 13 10.51 5.68 3.20
CA SER A 13 11.40 6.16 2.14
C SER A 13 12.63 6.91 2.62
N ARG A 14 12.61 7.46 3.85
CA ARG A 14 13.82 8.06 4.47
C ARG A 14 15.00 7.09 4.57
N GLY A 15 14.73 5.79 4.70
CA GLY A 15 15.77 4.76 4.77
C GLY A 15 16.16 4.16 3.41
N GLU A 16 15.64 4.68 2.29
CA GLU A 16 15.84 4.07 0.97
C GLU A 16 17.30 4.15 0.49
N VAL A 17 18.02 5.22 0.81
CA VAL A 17 19.42 5.43 0.37
C VAL A 17 20.43 4.79 1.32
N HIS A 18 20.33 5.09 2.61
CA HIS A 18 21.36 4.72 3.61
C HIS A 18 20.98 3.51 4.47
N GLY A 19 19.83 2.87 4.20
CA GLY A 19 19.22 1.92 5.13
C GLY A 19 18.42 2.64 6.22
N GLY A 20 17.61 1.86 6.93
CA GLY A 20 16.69 2.37 7.96
C GLY A 20 16.89 1.68 9.29
N THR A 21 16.13 2.11 10.30
CA THR A 21 16.10 1.41 11.59
C THR A 21 14.84 0.55 11.71
N PRO A 22 14.92 -0.61 12.39
CA PRO A 22 13.74 -1.43 12.67
C PRO A 22 12.62 -0.66 13.40
N LYS A 23 12.99 0.30 14.27
CA LYS A 23 12.02 1.15 14.99
C LYS A 23 11.19 2.00 14.03
N THR A 24 11.83 2.64 13.05
CA THR A 24 11.15 3.44 12.02
C THR A 24 10.21 2.58 11.19
N LEU A 25 10.66 1.39 10.76
CA LEU A 25 9.83 0.46 9.98
C LEU A 25 8.67 -0.12 10.80
N LEU A 26 8.87 -0.36 12.10
CA LEU A 26 7.81 -0.81 13.00
C LEU A 26 6.75 0.28 13.22
N PHE A 27 7.15 1.55 13.29
CA PHE A 27 6.20 2.65 13.34
C PHE A 27 5.42 2.78 12.01
N ALA A 28 6.07 2.60 10.86
CA ALA A 28 5.38 2.53 9.58
C ALA A 28 4.39 1.35 9.49
N LEU A 29 4.78 0.18 10.00
CA LEU A 29 3.91 -1.00 10.11
C LEU A 29 2.63 -0.67 10.88
N PHE A 30 2.75 -0.01 12.02
CA PHE A 30 1.61 0.43 12.82
C PHE A 30 0.67 1.36 12.04
N LEU A 31 1.21 2.35 11.31
CA LEU A 31 0.42 3.24 10.47
C LEU A 31 -0.28 2.49 9.31
N PHE A 32 0.38 1.53 8.67
CA PHE A 32 -0.25 0.69 7.65
C PHE A 32 -1.39 -0.16 8.24
N LEU A 33 -1.22 -0.72 9.44
CA LEU A 33 -2.28 -1.46 10.11
C LEU A 33 -3.51 -0.58 10.39
N ILE A 34 -3.30 0.65 10.86
CA ILE A 34 -4.40 1.61 11.06
C ILE A 34 -5.19 1.80 9.77
N VAL A 35 -4.51 2.00 8.63
CA VAL A 35 -5.17 2.19 7.33
C VAL A 35 -6.06 1.00 6.98
N HIS A 36 -5.55 -0.23 7.10
CA HIS A 36 -6.30 -1.44 6.74
C HIS A 36 -7.45 -1.70 7.71
N VAL A 37 -7.25 -1.51 9.01
CA VAL A 37 -8.32 -1.61 10.02
C VAL A 37 -9.43 -0.61 9.71
N CYS A 38 -9.09 0.64 9.39
CA CYS A 38 -10.10 1.62 8.98
C CYS A 38 -10.83 1.20 7.70
N GLN A 39 -10.13 0.71 6.68
CA GLN A 39 -10.78 0.23 5.44
C GLN A 39 -11.76 -0.91 5.71
N ILE A 40 -11.38 -1.90 6.51
CA ILE A 40 -12.25 -3.02 6.89
C ILE A 40 -13.46 -2.50 7.69
N TYR A 41 -13.24 -1.62 8.67
CA TYR A 41 -14.31 -1.02 9.47
C TYR A 41 -15.33 -0.29 8.60
N PHE A 42 -14.87 0.58 7.69
CA PHE A 42 -15.79 1.30 6.81
C PHE A 42 -16.46 0.38 5.79
N ALA A 43 -15.75 -0.58 5.21
CA ALA A 43 -16.34 -1.54 4.28
C ALA A 43 -17.45 -2.37 4.94
N TYR A 44 -17.25 -2.77 6.20
CA TYR A 44 -18.30 -3.40 7.02
C TYR A 44 -19.46 -2.45 7.30
N LYS A 45 -19.17 -1.22 7.74
CA LYS A 45 -20.18 -0.20 8.07
C LYS A 45 -21.09 0.15 6.88
N PHE A 46 -20.56 0.16 5.66
CA PHE A 46 -21.30 0.45 4.44
C PHE A 46 -21.91 -0.80 3.77
N GLY A 47 -21.74 -2.01 4.35
CA GLY A 47 -22.34 -3.24 3.83
C GLY A 47 -21.66 -3.82 2.58
N HIS A 48 -20.53 -3.28 2.15
CA HIS A 48 -19.82 -3.68 0.93
C HIS A 48 -18.48 -4.38 1.23
N LEU A 49 -18.35 -5.00 2.41
CA LEU A 49 -17.12 -5.68 2.81
C LEU A 49 -16.69 -6.73 1.78
N TYR A 50 -17.61 -7.53 1.25
CA TYR A 50 -17.31 -8.56 0.26
C TYR A 50 -16.75 -7.99 -1.05
N LEU A 51 -17.15 -6.77 -1.45
CA LEU A 51 -16.59 -6.07 -2.61
C LEU A 51 -15.20 -5.48 -2.31
N ALA A 52 -15.01 -4.94 -1.11
CA ALA A 52 -13.75 -4.33 -0.72
C ALA A 52 -12.65 -5.33 -0.37
N LEU A 53 -13.04 -6.49 0.17
CA LEU A 53 -12.13 -7.47 0.75
C LEU A 53 -11.06 -7.97 -0.23
N PRO A 54 -11.35 -8.29 -1.51
CA PRO A 54 -10.31 -8.70 -2.45
C PRO A 54 -9.23 -7.63 -2.64
N PHE A 55 -9.63 -6.35 -2.72
CA PHE A 55 -8.69 -5.23 -2.88
C PHE A 55 -7.88 -4.99 -1.62
N ILE A 56 -8.53 -4.98 -0.45
CA ILE A 56 -7.88 -4.80 0.85
C ILE A 56 -6.90 -5.95 1.12
N ALA A 57 -7.31 -7.20 0.91
CA ALA A 57 -6.48 -8.37 1.16
C ALA A 57 -5.27 -8.41 0.22
N THR A 58 -5.46 -8.09 -1.06
CA THR A 58 -4.36 -8.01 -2.03
C THR A 58 -3.39 -6.89 -1.66
N HIS A 59 -3.91 -5.70 -1.31
CA HIS A 59 -3.09 -4.57 -0.88
C HIS A 59 -2.27 -4.93 0.36
N PHE A 60 -2.92 -5.50 1.38
CA PHE A 60 -2.30 -5.96 2.61
C PHE A 60 -1.18 -6.95 2.32
N TYR A 61 -1.46 -8.01 1.56
CA TYR A 61 -0.46 -9.02 1.25
C TYR A 61 0.78 -8.41 0.57
N LEU A 62 0.60 -7.54 -0.42
CA LEU A 62 1.71 -6.96 -1.17
C LEU A 62 2.58 -6.03 -0.31
N ILE A 63 1.98 -5.11 0.46
CA ILE A 63 2.74 -4.17 1.28
C ILE A 63 3.44 -4.88 2.45
N PHE A 64 2.73 -5.75 3.18
CA PHE A 64 3.27 -6.40 4.38
C PHE A 64 4.33 -7.45 4.03
N ASN A 65 4.22 -8.14 2.89
CA ASN A 65 5.27 -9.06 2.43
C ASN A 65 6.62 -8.33 2.23
N LYS A 66 6.62 -7.16 1.55
CA LYS A 66 7.86 -6.39 1.34
C LYS A 66 8.36 -5.73 2.62
N LEU A 67 7.44 -5.19 3.42
CA LEU A 67 7.77 -4.57 4.69
C LEU A 67 8.38 -5.57 5.68
N TYR A 68 7.89 -6.81 5.70
CA TYR A 68 8.46 -7.87 6.54
C TYR A 68 9.92 -8.18 6.18
N VAL A 69 10.24 -8.23 4.89
CA VAL A 69 11.62 -8.39 4.41
C VAL A 69 12.49 -7.21 4.85
N ALA A 70 11.98 -5.98 4.75
CA ALA A 70 12.69 -4.79 5.22
C ALA A 70 12.86 -4.75 6.75
N LEU A 71 11.89 -5.23 7.52
CA LEU A 71 11.99 -5.32 8.99
C LEU A 71 13.07 -6.30 9.43
N LYS A 72 13.19 -7.45 8.75
CA LYS A 72 14.25 -8.44 9.03
C LYS A 72 15.63 -7.95 8.65
N ASN A 73 15.74 -7.23 7.53
CA ASN A 73 17.01 -6.73 7.02
C ASN A 73 16.83 -5.31 6.45
N PRO A 74 16.99 -4.26 7.27
CA PRO A 74 16.62 -2.88 6.95
C PRO A 74 17.68 -2.16 6.09
N ILE A 75 18.11 -2.80 5.00
CA ILE A 75 19.00 -2.23 4.00
C ILE A 75 18.21 -1.45 2.94
N GLY A 76 18.85 -0.43 2.34
CA GLY A 76 18.27 0.44 1.32
C GLY A 76 17.50 -0.31 0.22
N PRO A 77 18.04 -1.38 -0.40
CA PRO A 77 17.33 -2.14 -1.43
C PRO A 77 16.00 -2.76 -0.99
N ASN A 78 15.90 -3.27 0.25
CA ASN A 78 14.65 -3.84 0.77
C ASN A 78 13.62 -2.76 1.10
N ILE A 79 14.10 -1.64 1.63
CA ILE A 79 13.29 -0.45 1.91
C ILE A 79 12.75 0.13 0.60
N GLY A 80 13.59 0.35 -0.41
CA GLY A 80 13.17 0.83 -1.73
C GLY A 80 12.15 -0.09 -2.41
N LYS A 81 12.29 -1.41 -2.28
CA LYS A 81 11.24 -2.36 -2.73
C LYS A 81 9.91 -2.16 -1.99
N THR A 82 9.96 -1.85 -0.69
CA THR A 82 8.78 -1.56 0.12
C THR A 82 8.13 -0.23 -0.29
N VAL A 83 8.93 0.82 -0.50
CA VAL A 83 8.47 2.13 -1.00
C VAL A 83 7.80 1.99 -2.36
N LYS A 84 8.49 1.38 -3.34
CA LYS A 84 7.97 1.17 -4.70
C LYS A 84 6.67 0.36 -4.67
N THR A 85 6.61 -0.70 -3.87
CA THR A 85 5.37 -1.50 -3.70
C THR A 85 4.26 -0.68 -3.07
N GLY A 86 4.55 0.11 -2.04
CA GLY A 86 3.56 0.98 -1.40
C GLY A 86 2.98 2.02 -2.36
N VAL A 87 3.84 2.71 -3.11
CA VAL A 87 3.39 3.70 -4.10
C VAL A 87 2.55 3.05 -5.21
N LEU A 88 2.97 1.92 -5.76
CA LEU A 88 2.21 1.24 -6.81
C LEU A 88 0.85 0.72 -6.31
N THR A 89 0.83 0.16 -5.10
CA THR A 89 -0.37 -0.44 -4.52
C THR A 89 -1.33 0.57 -3.87
N LEU A 90 -1.01 1.87 -3.90
CA LEU A 90 -2.00 2.94 -3.65
C LEU A 90 -3.26 2.77 -4.52
N ILE A 91 -3.10 2.22 -5.71
CA ILE A 91 -4.21 1.93 -6.62
C ILE A 91 -5.18 0.92 -6.01
N LEU A 92 -4.67 -0.14 -5.34
CA LEU A 92 -5.52 -1.12 -4.65
C LEU A 92 -6.23 -0.51 -3.44
N MET A 93 -5.54 0.37 -2.69
CA MET A 93 -6.17 1.14 -1.62
C MET A 93 -7.34 1.99 -2.15
N ASN A 94 -7.15 2.65 -3.28
CA ASN A 94 -8.19 3.46 -3.92
C ASN A 94 -9.33 2.61 -4.46
N ALA A 95 -9.05 1.46 -5.08
CA ALA A 95 -10.07 0.52 -5.52
C ALA A 95 -10.92 0.03 -4.34
N ALA A 96 -10.30 -0.25 -3.19
CA ALA A 96 -11.02 -0.55 -1.96
C ALA A 96 -11.96 0.61 -1.57
N TRP A 97 -11.49 1.86 -1.56
CA TRP A 97 -12.36 3.02 -1.28
C TRP A 97 -13.52 3.18 -2.27
N VAL A 98 -13.28 2.95 -3.56
CA VAL A 98 -14.34 2.98 -4.59
C VAL A 98 -15.38 1.88 -4.33
N SER A 99 -14.95 0.67 -3.97
CA SER A 99 -15.85 -0.45 -3.71
C SER A 99 -16.81 -0.21 -2.54
N LEU A 100 -16.51 0.71 -1.61
CA LEU A 100 -17.43 1.10 -0.53
C LEU A 100 -18.70 1.78 -1.05
N SER A 101 -18.67 2.33 -2.26
CA SER A 101 -19.87 2.89 -2.92
C SER A 101 -20.76 1.82 -3.57
N GLY A 102 -20.38 0.54 -3.52
CA GLY A 102 -21.07 -0.55 -4.22
C GLY A 102 -20.72 -0.67 -5.71
N GLN A 103 -19.97 0.28 -6.28
CA GLN A 103 -19.58 0.31 -7.69
C GLN A 103 -18.36 -0.57 -7.95
N TRP A 104 -18.58 -1.88 -8.04
CA TRP A 104 -17.50 -2.84 -8.25
C TRP A 104 -16.84 -2.70 -9.63
N GLU A 105 -17.58 -2.28 -10.66
CA GLU A 105 -17.07 -2.02 -12.00
C GLU A 105 -16.03 -0.89 -11.97
N MET A 106 -16.34 0.20 -11.25
CA MET A 106 -15.42 1.33 -11.08
C MET A 106 -14.18 0.93 -10.29
N ALA A 107 -14.32 0.07 -9.28
CA ALA A 107 -13.17 -0.46 -8.54
C ALA A 107 -12.23 -1.27 -9.45
N ILE A 108 -12.79 -2.09 -10.37
CA ILE A 108 -11.99 -2.82 -11.38
C ILE A 108 -11.30 -1.84 -12.34
N PHE A 109 -11.99 -0.82 -12.83
CA PHE A 109 -11.37 0.21 -13.68
C PHE A 109 -10.18 0.88 -12.99
N VAL A 110 -10.29 1.17 -11.68
CA VAL A 110 -9.16 1.68 -10.90
C VAL A 110 -8.02 0.66 -10.86
N VAL A 111 -8.28 -0.63 -10.62
CA VAL A 111 -7.23 -1.66 -10.63
C VAL A 111 -6.56 -1.81 -11.98
N LEU A 112 -7.28 -1.61 -13.10
CA LEU A 112 -6.68 -1.63 -14.44
C LEU A 112 -5.66 -0.51 -14.68
N LEU A 113 -5.60 0.51 -13.82
CA LEU A 113 -4.51 1.49 -13.83
C LEU A 113 -3.19 0.91 -13.30
N LEU A 114 -3.22 -0.20 -12.55
CA LEU A 114 -2.03 -0.85 -11.99
C LEU A 114 -1.01 -1.29 -13.06
N PRO A 115 -1.38 -2.04 -14.13
CA PRO A 115 -0.42 -2.38 -15.18
C PRO A 115 0.15 -1.14 -15.88
N VAL A 116 -0.65 -0.11 -16.10
CA VAL A 116 -0.19 1.17 -16.68
C VAL A 116 0.83 1.84 -15.75
N SER A 117 0.52 1.91 -14.45
CA SER A 117 1.40 2.47 -13.42
C SER A 117 2.72 1.71 -13.31
N ILE A 118 2.70 0.37 -13.41
CA ILE A 118 3.91 -0.45 -13.44
C ILE A 118 4.76 -0.15 -14.68
N GLN A 119 4.15 -0.04 -15.86
CA GLN A 119 4.88 0.27 -17.09
C GLN A 119 5.51 1.65 -17.05
N LEU A 120 4.79 2.66 -16.54
CA LEU A 120 5.32 4.01 -16.35
C LEU A 120 6.45 4.00 -15.32
N GLY A 121 6.27 3.32 -14.18
CA GLY A 121 7.30 3.20 -13.14
C GLY A 121 8.60 2.57 -13.64
N LYS A 122 8.53 1.63 -14.60
CA LYS A 122 9.72 1.07 -15.27
C LYS A 122 10.42 2.07 -16.19
N LYS A 123 9.66 2.90 -16.90
CA LYS A 123 10.22 3.90 -17.84
C LYS A 123 10.86 5.09 -17.12
N PHE A 124 10.31 5.50 -15.98
CA PHE A 124 10.80 6.63 -15.18
C PHE A 124 11.77 6.26 -14.06
N ALA A 125 12.00 4.96 -13.84
CA ALA A 125 13.11 4.51 -13.00
C ALA A 125 14.45 4.78 -13.71
N VAL A 126 14.93 6.02 -13.60
CA VAL A 126 16.32 6.37 -13.93
C VAL A 126 17.16 5.91 -12.75
N THR A 127 17.75 4.71 -12.91
CA THR A 127 18.74 4.01 -12.06
C THR A 127 18.41 3.89 -10.57
#